data_AF-A0A851LY92-F1
#
_entry.id   AF-A0A851LY92-F1
#
_cell.length_a   1.000
_cell.length_b   1.000
_cell.length_c   1.000
_cell.angle_alpha   90.00
_cell.angle_beta   90.00
_cell.angle_gamma   90.00
#
_symmetry.space_group_name_H-M   'P 1'
#
loop_
_entity.id
_entity.type
_entity.pdbx_description
1 polymer ?
#
loop_
_entity_poly.entity_id
_entity_poly.type
_entity_poly.pdbx_seq_one_letter_code
_entity_poly.pdbx_strand_id
1 'polypeptide(L)'
;DVAQGMDYLESKKLVHRDLAARNILISEENVAKVSDFGLARVNPKGTDATLLPVKWTAPEALKHNKFSSKSDVWSYGILLWETFSFGRAPYPKLVSAEVTELLEQGYRMEPPEGCPPAIYALMKSCWELEPGKRPSFKKLTEKLQ
;
A
#
# COMPACT_ATOMS: atom_id res chain seq x y z
N ASP A 1 12.83 -6.96 0.81
CA ASP A 1 12.99 -6.33 -0.52
C ASP A 1 12.08 -5.13 -0.74
N VAL A 2 10.76 -5.30 -0.90
CA VAL A 2 9.86 -4.19 -1.28
C VAL A 2 9.90 -3.02 -0.30
N ALA A 3 9.89 -3.27 1.02
CA ALA A 3 10.00 -2.21 2.03
C ALA A 3 11.27 -1.35 1.86
N GLN A 4 12.41 -1.98 1.54
CA GLN A 4 13.68 -1.28 1.30
C GLN A 4 13.62 -0.44 0.03
N GLY A 5 13.02 -0.99 -1.05
CA GLY A 5 12.79 -0.24 -2.28
C GLY A 5 11.92 1.00 -2.04
N MET A 6 10.84 0.85 -1.27
CA MET A 6 9.94 1.96 -0.93
C MET A 6 10.57 2.97 0.05
N ASP A 7 11.44 2.54 0.96
CA ASP A 7 12.24 3.43 1.81
C ASP A 7 13.17 4.31 0.97
N TYR A 8 13.81 3.71 -0.05
CA TYR A 8 14.58 4.46 -1.01
C TYR A 8 13.71 5.50 -1.76
N LEU A 9 12.52 5.13 -2.25
CA LEU A 9 11.62 6.09 -2.91
C LEU A 9 11.18 7.22 -1.98
N GLU A 10 10.82 6.90 -0.73
CA GLU A 10 10.48 7.87 0.31
C GLU A 10 11.61 8.87 0.53
N SER A 11 12.87 8.40 0.60
CA SER A 11 14.05 9.26 0.73
C SER A 11 14.25 10.23 -0.45
N LYS A 12 13.75 9.86 -1.65
CA LYS A 12 13.78 10.69 -2.87
C LYS A 12 12.53 11.55 -3.02
N LYS A 13 11.61 11.52 -2.04
CA LYS A 13 10.31 12.21 -2.10
C LYS A 13 9.49 11.80 -3.34
N LEU A 14 9.71 10.57 -3.82
CA LEU A 14 8.96 9.98 -4.92
C LEU A 14 7.82 9.14 -4.35
N VAL A 15 6.59 9.48 -4.74
CA VAL A 15 5.38 8.73 -4.35
C VAL A 15 4.99 7.82 -5.51
N HIS A 16 4.86 6.52 -5.25
CA HIS A 16 4.60 5.49 -6.26
C HIS A 16 3.17 5.54 -6.81
N ARG A 17 2.17 5.73 -5.94
CA ARG A 17 0.73 5.84 -6.25
C ARG A 17 0.06 4.57 -6.81
N ASP A 18 0.83 3.58 -7.27
CA ASP A 18 0.30 2.27 -7.68
C ASP A 18 1.09 1.07 -7.11
N LEU A 19 1.34 1.06 -5.79
CA LEU A 19 2.03 -0.07 -5.18
C LEU A 19 1.07 -1.25 -5.00
N ALA A 20 1.32 -2.36 -5.69
CA ALA A 20 0.49 -3.57 -5.67
C ALA A 20 1.32 -4.80 -6.10
N ALA A 21 0.86 -6.01 -5.80
CA ALA A 21 1.58 -7.23 -6.14
C ALA A 21 1.89 -7.35 -7.64
N ARG A 22 0.97 -6.95 -8.52
CA ARG A 22 1.17 -6.91 -9.98
C ARG A 22 2.32 -6.02 -10.46
N ASN A 23 2.74 -5.06 -9.62
CA ASN A 23 3.82 -4.11 -9.90
C ASN A 23 5.12 -4.49 -9.17
N ILE A 24 5.18 -5.69 -8.58
CA ILE A 24 6.40 -6.28 -8.02
C ILE A 24 6.91 -7.37 -8.95
N LEU A 25 8.11 -7.20 -9.47
CA LEU A 25 8.78 -8.18 -10.32
C LEU A 25 9.77 -9.00 -9.49
N ILE A 26 9.90 -10.29 -9.80
CA ILE A 26 10.85 -11.19 -9.15
C ILE A 26 11.99 -11.51 -10.13
N SER A 27 13.24 -11.27 -9.73
CA SER A 27 14.40 -11.61 -10.54
C SER A 27 14.72 -13.11 -10.49
N GLU A 28 15.65 -13.58 -11.34
CA GLU A 28 16.11 -14.98 -11.34
C GLU A 28 16.69 -15.40 -9.99
N GLU A 29 17.26 -14.46 -9.23
CA GLU A 29 17.80 -14.66 -7.88
C GLU A 29 16.75 -14.56 -6.77
N ASN A 30 15.45 -14.59 -7.12
CA ASN A 30 14.31 -14.43 -6.20
C ASN A 30 14.29 -13.09 -5.44
N VAL A 31 14.85 -12.03 -6.04
CA VAL A 31 14.82 -10.68 -5.45
C VAL A 31 13.60 -9.93 -5.96
N ALA A 32 12.78 -9.42 -5.04
CA ALA A 32 11.60 -8.62 -5.41
C ALA A 32 11.99 -7.17 -5.71
N LYS A 33 11.49 -6.61 -6.82
CA LYS A 33 11.77 -5.25 -7.28
C LYS A 33 10.47 -4.51 -7.55
N VAL A 34 10.37 -3.29 -7.03
CA VAL A 34 9.27 -2.36 -7.32
C VAL A 34 9.40 -1.87 -8.77
N SER A 35 8.29 -1.88 -9.51
CA SER A 35 8.21 -1.51 -10.92
C SER A 35 6.97 -0.68 -11.23
N ASP A 36 6.82 -0.26 -12.49
CA ASP A 36 5.72 0.58 -12.98
C ASP A 36 5.58 1.94 -12.27
N PHE A 37 6.44 2.88 -12.70
CA PHE A 37 6.46 4.25 -12.22
C PHE A 37 5.58 5.20 -13.06
N GLY A 38 4.67 4.69 -13.91
CA GLY A 38 3.84 5.52 -14.79
C GLY A 38 3.00 6.56 -14.03
N LEU A 39 2.55 6.18 -12.82
CA LEU A 39 1.80 7.07 -11.93
C LEU A 39 2.68 7.80 -10.91
N ALA A 40 3.97 7.47 -10.82
CA ALA A 40 4.84 8.02 -9.79
C ALA A 40 5.07 9.53 -9.95
N ARG A 41 5.14 10.26 -8.85
CA ARG A 41 5.34 11.73 -8.85
C ARG A 41 6.26 12.17 -7.72
N VAL A 42 7.12 13.14 -8.01
CA VAL A 42 7.91 13.85 -7.00
C VAL A 42 7.07 15.00 -6.46
N ASN A 43 6.85 15.05 -5.15
CA ASN A 43 6.05 16.08 -4.48
C ASN A 43 4.70 16.38 -5.19
N PRO A 44 3.79 15.40 -5.31
CA PRO A 44 2.51 15.61 -5.96
C PRO A 44 1.76 16.80 -5.34
N LYS A 45 1.51 17.84 -6.16
CA LYS A 45 0.71 19.02 -5.80
C LYS A 45 -0.43 19.14 -6.81
N GLY A 46 -1.66 19.28 -6.32
CA GLY A 46 -2.85 19.51 -7.16
C GLY A 46 -3.70 18.27 -7.41
N THR A 47 -4.73 18.46 -8.23
CA THR A 47 -5.72 17.44 -8.63
C THR A 47 -5.31 16.82 -9.96
N ASP A 48 -4.77 15.61 -9.91
CA ASP A 48 -4.52 14.76 -11.08
C ASP A 48 -5.79 13.94 -11.36
N ALA A 49 -6.43 14.14 -12.51
CA ALA A 49 -7.61 13.38 -12.95
C ALA A 49 -7.22 11.97 -13.47
N THR A 50 -6.37 11.26 -12.74
CA THR A 50 -5.89 9.92 -13.13
C THR A 50 -6.78 8.84 -12.53
N LEU A 51 -7.09 7.81 -13.30
CA LEU A 51 -7.80 6.64 -12.80
C LEU A 51 -6.91 5.92 -11.75
N LEU A 52 -7.44 5.75 -10.53
CA LEU A 52 -6.68 5.16 -9.42
C LEU A 52 -7.07 3.71 -9.15
N PRO A 53 -6.13 2.87 -8.69
CA PRO A 53 -6.39 1.50 -8.26
C PRO A 53 -7.12 1.51 -6.90
N VAL A 54 -8.46 1.65 -6.91
CA VAL A 54 -9.25 1.96 -5.70
C VAL A 54 -8.93 1.06 -4.50
N LYS A 55 -8.84 -0.25 -4.71
CA LYS A 55 -8.57 -1.22 -3.63
C LYS A 55 -7.17 -1.13 -3.02
N TRP A 56 -6.22 -0.44 -3.63
CA TRP A 56 -4.88 -0.24 -3.08
C TRP A 56 -4.68 1.19 -2.56
N THR A 57 -5.61 2.09 -2.86
CA THR A 57 -5.44 3.52 -2.64
C THR A 57 -5.93 3.90 -1.25
N ALA A 58 -5.13 4.71 -0.55
CA ALA A 58 -5.49 5.22 0.77
C ALA A 58 -6.75 6.11 0.73
N PRO A 59 -7.58 6.14 1.79
CA PRO A 59 -8.82 6.94 1.81
C PRO A 59 -8.62 8.42 1.51
N GLU A 60 -7.56 9.04 2.04
CA GLU A 60 -7.25 10.44 1.79
C GLU A 60 -6.83 10.73 0.34
N ALA A 61 -6.21 9.74 -0.32
CA ALA A 61 -5.84 9.84 -1.72
C ALA A 61 -7.07 9.67 -2.63
N LEU A 62 -8.00 8.76 -2.29
CA LEU A 62 -9.27 8.59 -3.01
C LEU A 62 -10.16 9.84 -2.92
N LYS A 63 -10.32 10.38 -1.70
CA LYS A 63 -11.31 11.43 -1.43
C LYS A 63 -10.81 12.85 -1.75
N HIS A 64 -9.53 13.08 -1.53
CA HIS A 64 -8.95 14.43 -1.56
C HIS A 64 -7.75 14.56 -2.48
N ASN A 65 -7.41 13.52 -3.24
CA ASN A 65 -6.23 13.47 -4.11
C ASN A 65 -4.92 13.76 -3.34
N LYS A 66 -4.88 13.46 -2.03
CA LYS A 66 -3.73 13.73 -1.15
C LYS A 66 -2.78 12.55 -1.14
N PHE A 67 -1.84 12.55 -2.10
CA PHE A 67 -0.79 11.55 -2.18
C PHE A 67 0.44 11.92 -1.35
N SER A 68 1.04 10.92 -0.71
CA SER A 68 2.28 11.05 0.04
C SER A 68 2.95 9.67 0.20
N SER A 69 4.15 9.61 0.78
CA SER A 69 4.72 8.31 1.16
C SER A 69 3.80 7.54 2.11
N LYS A 70 2.97 8.23 2.91
CA LYS A 70 1.98 7.60 3.79
C LYS A 70 0.81 6.97 3.05
N SER A 71 0.44 7.48 1.87
CA SER A 71 -0.54 6.78 1.03
C SER A 71 0.07 5.53 0.41
N ASP A 72 1.36 5.54 0.06
CA ASP A 72 2.05 4.32 -0.40
C ASP A 72 2.22 3.28 0.73
N VAL A 73 2.38 3.73 1.99
CA VAL A 73 2.38 2.81 3.15
C VAL A 73 1.05 2.07 3.29
N TRP A 74 -0.08 2.72 3.00
CA TRP A 74 -1.37 2.03 2.96
C TRP A 74 -1.37 0.94 1.89
N SER A 75 -0.96 1.28 0.68
CA SER A 75 -0.84 0.35 -0.44
C SER A 75 0.12 -0.81 -0.13
N TYR A 76 1.19 -0.56 0.62
CA TYR A 76 2.10 -1.59 1.12
C TYR A 76 1.40 -2.56 2.08
N GLY A 77 0.51 -2.08 2.95
CA GLY A 77 -0.34 -2.94 3.78
C GLY A 77 -1.22 -3.87 2.93
N ILE A 78 -1.79 -3.36 1.84
CA ILE A 78 -2.57 -4.17 0.88
C ILE A 78 -1.67 -5.19 0.17
N LEU A 79 -0.47 -4.80 -0.25
CA LEU A 79 0.52 -5.70 -0.84
C LEU A 79 0.92 -6.84 0.12
N LEU A 80 1.09 -6.55 1.42
CA LEU A 80 1.32 -7.59 2.42
C LEU A 80 0.13 -8.56 2.47
N TRP A 81 -1.11 -8.05 2.42
CA TRP A 81 -2.29 -8.90 2.37
C TRP A 81 -2.32 -9.78 1.11
N GLU A 82 -2.01 -9.23 -0.06
CA GLU A 82 -1.86 -9.99 -1.31
C GLU A 82 -0.79 -11.09 -1.16
N THR A 83 0.37 -10.75 -0.59
CA THR A 83 1.49 -11.68 -0.38
C THR A 83 1.07 -12.86 0.49
N PHE A 84 0.50 -12.59 1.66
CA PHE A 84 0.12 -13.63 2.63
C PHE A 84 -1.19 -14.35 2.29
N SER A 85 -1.92 -13.88 1.28
CA SER A 85 -3.09 -14.56 0.72
C SER A 85 -2.77 -15.34 -0.56
N PHE A 86 -1.50 -15.45 -0.95
CA PHE A 86 -1.04 -16.09 -2.18
C PHE A 86 -1.64 -15.46 -3.45
N GLY A 87 -1.68 -14.13 -3.49
CA GLY A 87 -2.10 -13.36 -4.66
C GLY A 87 -3.61 -13.24 -4.84
N ARG A 88 -4.42 -13.47 -3.80
CA ARG A 88 -5.86 -13.21 -3.88
C ARG A 88 -6.13 -11.72 -4.10
N ALA A 89 -7.23 -11.42 -4.80
CA ALA A 89 -7.67 -10.04 -4.96
C ALA A 89 -8.07 -9.44 -3.58
N PRO A 90 -7.60 -8.24 -3.24
CA PRO A 90 -7.97 -7.59 -1.99
C PRO A 90 -9.46 -7.26 -1.96
N TYR A 91 -10.01 -7.13 -0.75
CA TYR A 91 -11.44 -6.92 -0.50
C TYR A 91 -12.30 -7.95 -1.26
N PRO A 92 -12.16 -9.25 -0.93
CA PRO A 92 -12.88 -10.29 -1.65
C PRO A 92 -14.39 -10.06 -1.52
N LYS A 93 -15.11 -10.27 -2.63
CA LYS A 93 -16.58 -10.07 -2.76
C LYS A 93 -17.07 -8.62 -2.72
N LEU A 94 -16.18 -7.64 -2.54
CA LEU A 94 -16.54 -6.22 -2.57
C LEU A 94 -16.13 -5.60 -3.92
N VAL A 95 -17.00 -4.78 -4.48
CA VAL A 95 -16.67 -3.94 -5.64
C VAL A 95 -15.99 -2.65 -5.17
N SER A 96 -15.22 -2.01 -6.06
CA SER A 96 -14.41 -0.82 -5.72
C SER A 96 -15.21 0.33 -5.10
N ALA A 97 -16.47 0.52 -5.52
CA ALA A 97 -17.34 1.56 -4.97
C ALA A 97 -17.66 1.34 -3.48
N GLU A 98 -17.92 0.09 -3.08
CA GLU A 98 -18.27 -0.27 -1.69
C GLU A 98 -17.08 -0.15 -0.75
N VAL A 99 -15.87 -0.41 -1.24
CA VAL A 99 -14.64 -0.37 -0.42
C VAL A 99 -14.44 1.00 0.21
N THR A 100 -14.68 2.08 -0.54
CA THR A 100 -14.46 3.45 -0.05
C THR A 100 -15.35 3.75 1.15
N GLU A 101 -16.64 3.43 1.06
CA GLU A 101 -17.62 3.66 2.13
C GLU A 101 -17.30 2.83 3.38
N LEU A 102 -16.98 1.55 3.21
CA LEU A 102 -16.63 0.67 4.33
C LEU A 102 -15.38 1.14 5.08
N LEU A 103 -14.36 1.63 4.36
CA LEU A 103 -13.13 2.13 4.98
C LEU A 103 -13.40 3.35 5.88
N GLU A 104 -14.35 4.22 5.50
CA GLU A 104 -14.80 5.36 6.32
C GLU A 104 -15.56 4.91 7.56
N GLN A 105 -16.30 3.80 7.48
CA GLN A 105 -16.97 3.17 8.63
C GLN A 105 -16.00 2.41 9.55
N GLY A 106 -14.70 2.44 9.25
CA GLY A 106 -13.65 1.81 10.08
C GLY A 106 -13.37 0.35 9.72
N TYR A 107 -13.99 -0.20 8.67
CA TYR A 107 -13.69 -1.56 8.22
C TYR A 107 -12.21 -1.70 7.84
N ARG A 108 -11.61 -2.85 8.16
CA ARG A 108 -10.30 -3.28 7.68
C ARG A 108 -10.40 -4.75 7.27
N MET A 109 -9.61 -5.15 6.28
CA MET A 109 -9.62 -6.54 5.83
C MET A 109 -9.19 -7.48 6.95
N GLU A 110 -9.89 -8.60 7.08
CA GLU A 110 -9.48 -9.71 7.94
C GLU A 110 -8.12 -10.28 7.51
N PRO A 111 -7.35 -10.87 8.44
CA PRO A 111 -6.08 -11.50 8.08
C PRO A 111 -6.31 -12.64 7.08
N PRO A 112 -5.40 -12.85 6.11
CA PRO A 112 -5.39 -14.06 5.31
C PRO A 112 -5.28 -15.31 6.18
N GLU A 113 -5.78 -16.43 5.68
CA GLU A 113 -5.67 -17.72 6.35
C GLU A 113 -4.20 -18.09 6.59
N GLY A 114 -3.84 -18.47 7.82
CA GLY A 114 -2.47 -18.79 8.20
C GLY A 114 -1.53 -17.58 8.32
N CYS A 115 -2.03 -16.34 8.17
CA CYS A 115 -1.20 -15.14 8.31
C CYS A 115 -0.68 -14.99 9.76
N PRO A 116 0.64 -14.84 9.97
CA PRO A 116 1.19 -14.66 11.32
C PRO A 116 0.63 -13.40 12.00
N PRO A 117 0.28 -13.45 13.30
CA PRO A 117 -0.30 -12.30 14.01
C PRO A 117 0.56 -11.03 13.95
N ALA A 118 1.89 -11.18 13.97
CA ALA A 118 2.84 -10.07 13.84
C ALA A 118 2.75 -9.36 12.49
N ILE A 119 2.55 -10.12 11.41
CA ILE A 119 2.38 -9.57 10.07
C ILE A 119 1.03 -8.86 9.96
N TYR A 120 -0.04 -9.45 10.49
CA TYR A 120 -1.34 -8.78 10.49
C TYR A 120 -1.34 -7.49 11.32
N ALA A 121 -0.65 -7.48 12.46
CA ALA A 121 -0.43 -6.25 13.23
C ALA A 121 0.32 -5.19 12.42
N LEU A 122 1.30 -5.59 11.59
CA LEU A 122 1.99 -4.71 10.67
C LEU A 122 1.04 -4.16 9.60
N MET A 123 0.20 -5.00 8.97
CA MET A 123 -0.83 -4.59 8.02
C MET A 123 -1.76 -3.55 8.63
N LYS A 124 -2.31 -3.81 9.83
CA LYS A 124 -3.18 -2.86 10.54
C LYS A 124 -2.50 -1.53 10.82
N SER A 125 -1.21 -1.53 11.19
CA SER A 125 -0.46 -0.28 11.39
C SER A 125 -0.28 0.53 10.10
N CYS A 126 -0.27 -0.13 8.93
CA CYS A 126 -0.25 0.53 7.63
C CYS A 126 -1.63 1.12 7.27
N TRP A 127 -2.71 0.56 7.82
CA TRP A 127 -4.09 0.98 7.55
C TRP A 127 -4.69 1.92 8.61
N GLU A 128 -3.85 2.59 9.40
CA GLU A 128 -4.30 3.69 10.26
C GLU A 128 -4.99 4.77 9.40
N LEU A 129 -6.17 5.22 9.83
CA LEU A 129 -6.95 6.20 9.05
C LEU A 129 -6.19 7.52 8.95
N GLU A 130 -5.59 7.96 10.05
CA GLU A 130 -4.75 9.16 10.09
C GLU A 130 -3.37 8.85 9.48
N PRO A 131 -2.98 9.49 8.36
CA PRO A 131 -1.72 9.17 7.67
C PRO A 131 -0.47 9.35 8.56
N GLY A 132 -0.51 10.29 9.51
CA GLY A 132 0.57 10.54 10.45
C GLY A 132 0.82 9.40 11.44
N LYS A 133 -0.17 8.55 11.70
CA LYS A 133 -0.04 7.36 12.58
C LYS A 133 0.56 6.15 11.87
N ARG A 134 0.57 6.15 10.53
CA ARG A 134 1.19 5.07 9.74
C ARG A 134 2.71 5.12 9.90
N PRO A 135 3.41 3.97 9.95
CA PRO A 135 4.87 3.93 10.02
C PRO A 135 5.52 4.56 8.77
N SER A 136 6.80 4.92 8.85
CA SER A 136 7.61 5.20 7.65
C SER A 136 8.10 3.90 7.04
N PHE A 137 8.55 3.92 5.78
CA PHE A 137 9.13 2.73 5.16
C PHE A 137 10.45 2.32 5.83
N LYS A 138 11.22 3.28 6.35
CA LYS A 138 12.35 3.01 7.24
C LYS A 138 11.95 2.13 8.43
N LYS A 139 10.91 2.53 9.17
CA LYS A 139 10.44 1.77 10.36
C LYS A 139 9.85 0.42 9.98
N LEU A 140 9.23 0.31 8.80
CA LEU A 140 8.75 -0.97 8.27
C LEU A 140 9.92 -1.92 7.95
N THR A 141 10.98 -1.39 7.36
CA THR A 141 12.20 -2.14 7.04
C THR A 141 12.87 -2.66 8.31
N GLU A 142 13.03 -1.81 9.33
CA GLU A 142 13.61 -2.18 10.63
C GLU A 142 12.81 -3.27 11.37
N LYS A 143 11.48 -3.31 11.20
CA LYS A 143 10.61 -4.33 11.83
C LYS A 143 10.62 -5.70 11.12
N LEU A 144 11.06 -5.75 9.87
CA LEU A 144 11.04 -6.95 9.02
C LEU A 144 12.41 -7.62 8.92
N GLN A 145 13.44 -7.01 9.52
CA GLN A 145 14.77 -7.58 9.74
C GLN A 145 14.79 -8.34 11.07
#